data_AF-A0A4Q3B671-F1
#
_entry.id   AF-A0A4Q3B671-F1
#
_cell.length_a   1.000
_cell.length_b   1.000
_cell.length_c   1.000
_cell.angle_alpha   90.00
_cell.angle_beta   90.00
_cell.angle_gamma   90.00
#
_symmetry.space_group_name_H-M   'P 1'
#
loop_
_entity.id
_entity.type
_entity.pdbx_description
1 polymer ?
#
loop_
_entity_poly.entity_id
_entity_poly.type
_entity_poly.pdbx_seq_one_letter_code
_entity_poly.pdbx_strand_id
1 'polypeptide(L)'
;MLRTIFFIYASFISIAVHAQYEASHISSKLKENANVVVRLSKEEVLLKSKGEAIIRKHYVYTILNSSGNDHAKLVMDYDKLRKVNKIEGTLYDAGGTKIRSLKKNDVKDYSNTSEANLADDDRVKFHHFNHTSYPYSVEYQTEMEYDGVFYLPAWLPVFNENVSVESASLKVTTAADYLLRYKTYNYAQQPVVTDVKKEKEYNWSVSDIAAIKDEPYSPIWYEMVPTVFLAPSSFEMQKYSGSMNNWQEFGKFIYTLNANRNILPDNIKQKVHALTDALPNDKQKIIALYKYLQQNTRYISIQLGIGGWQTLDANFVASKGYGDCKALSNYMNALLNEAGIPSYTALIKAGSNAADIMTDFSSNQFNHVIVCVPQPKDSIWLECTSQTSEPGYMGSFTGNRQALLISEKGGILVKTSSYISSDNLQKRKIKAVVSEEGELKADILSYYSGLQQDRLDDKMKQASAPEFTEYMRRKFNLSSYEVIDFFHKTNKHAVPSIEENVKIIFWPSIFTADLYSAVPLRKLAGAGIDSAL
;
A
#
# COMPACT_ATOMS: atom_id res chain seq x y z
N MET A 1 -17.95 -11.88 -91.22
CA MET A 1 -17.27 -12.45 -90.04
C MET A 1 -16.21 -11.47 -89.60
N LEU A 2 -16.40 -10.76 -88.48
CA LEU A 2 -15.30 -10.23 -87.67
C LEU A 2 -15.81 -10.11 -86.24
N ARG A 3 -15.12 -10.78 -85.32
CA ARG A 3 -15.53 -11.05 -83.94
C ARG A 3 -15.34 -9.83 -83.05
N THR A 4 -16.39 -9.41 -82.35
CA THR A 4 -16.32 -8.42 -81.28
C THR A 4 -15.85 -9.12 -80.00
N ILE A 5 -14.66 -8.74 -79.50
CA ILE A 5 -14.09 -9.23 -78.24
C ILE A 5 -14.63 -8.34 -77.11
N PHE A 6 -15.40 -8.93 -76.20
CA PHE A 6 -15.84 -8.29 -74.95
C PHE A 6 -14.72 -8.42 -73.92
N PHE A 7 -14.13 -7.30 -73.49
CA PHE A 7 -13.24 -7.24 -72.33
C PHE A 7 -14.10 -7.13 -71.07
N ILE A 8 -14.07 -8.17 -70.23
CA ILE A 8 -14.67 -8.16 -68.89
C ILE A 8 -13.66 -7.48 -67.96
N TYR A 9 -13.96 -6.27 -67.51
CA TYR A 9 -13.26 -5.63 -66.40
C TYR A 9 -13.72 -6.27 -65.09
N ALA A 10 -12.86 -7.11 -64.49
CA ALA A 10 -13.05 -7.61 -63.14
C ALA A 10 -12.59 -6.52 -62.14
N SER A 11 -13.53 -5.79 -61.55
CA SER A 11 -13.25 -4.90 -60.43
C SER A 11 -12.92 -5.74 -59.19
N PHE A 12 -11.64 -5.82 -58.84
CA PHE A 12 -11.20 -6.29 -57.53
C PHE A 12 -11.62 -5.27 -56.47
N ILE A 13 -12.69 -5.56 -55.73
CA ILE A 13 -13.00 -4.87 -54.47
C ILE A 13 -11.99 -5.38 -53.44
N SER A 14 -10.92 -4.61 -53.21
CA SER A 14 -10.04 -4.80 -52.08
C SER A 14 -10.80 -4.46 -50.80
N ILE A 15 -11.24 -5.48 -50.06
CA ILE A 15 -11.65 -5.31 -48.67
C ILE A 15 -10.38 -4.93 -47.92
N ALA A 16 -10.16 -3.63 -47.70
CA ALA A 16 -9.11 -3.15 -46.82
C ALA A 16 -9.42 -3.70 -45.42
N VAL A 17 -8.66 -4.72 -45.02
CA VAL A 17 -8.55 -5.12 -43.62
C VAL A 17 -8.04 -3.89 -42.89
N HIS A 18 -8.93 -3.18 -42.20
CA HIS A 18 -8.53 -2.02 -41.41
C HIS A 18 -7.56 -2.54 -40.36
N ALA A 19 -6.33 -2.03 -40.37
CA ALA A 19 -5.32 -2.46 -39.42
C ALA A 19 -5.77 -2.06 -38.01
N GLN A 20 -5.95 -3.06 -37.15
CA GLN A 20 -6.48 -2.87 -35.81
C GLN A 20 -5.40 -2.20 -34.96
N TYR A 21 -5.72 -1.05 -34.34
CA TYR A 21 -4.83 -0.30 -33.44
C TYR A 21 -3.56 0.31 -34.06
N GLU A 22 -3.61 0.71 -35.34
CA GLU A 22 -2.54 1.51 -35.95
C GLU A 22 -2.22 2.75 -35.09
N ALA A 23 -0.93 3.01 -34.85
CA ALA A 23 -0.47 4.06 -33.93
C ALA A 23 -0.61 5.48 -34.52
N SER A 24 -0.69 5.58 -35.86
CA SER A 24 -0.94 6.84 -36.58
C SER A 24 -2.34 7.41 -36.26
N HIS A 25 -3.31 6.53 -35.99
CA HIS A 25 -4.70 6.90 -35.63
C HIS A 25 -4.85 7.48 -34.22
N ILE A 26 -3.84 7.37 -33.36
CA ILE A 26 -3.85 8.01 -32.04
C ILE A 26 -3.72 9.53 -32.22
N SER A 27 -4.66 10.28 -31.66
CA SER A 27 -4.67 11.74 -31.73
C SER A 27 -3.42 12.37 -31.09
N SER A 28 -2.99 13.54 -31.58
CA SER A 28 -1.83 14.25 -31.06
C SER A 28 -1.96 14.60 -29.57
N LYS A 29 -3.18 14.97 -29.14
CA LYS A 29 -3.52 15.27 -27.75
C LYS A 29 -3.23 14.09 -26.81
N LEU A 30 -3.52 12.85 -27.24
CA LEU A 30 -3.26 11.66 -26.42
C LEU A 30 -1.79 11.24 -26.42
N LYS A 31 -0.98 11.70 -27.38
CA LYS A 31 0.48 11.46 -27.38
C LYS A 31 1.22 12.46 -26.50
N GLU A 32 0.61 13.60 -26.20
CA GLU A 32 1.25 14.67 -25.44
C GLU A 32 1.54 14.21 -24.01
N ASN A 33 2.82 14.23 -23.61
CA ASN A 33 3.32 13.78 -22.31
C ASN A 33 3.02 12.30 -21.98
N ALA A 34 2.60 11.50 -22.97
CA ALA A 34 2.27 10.10 -22.79
C ALA A 34 3.44 9.20 -23.18
N ASN A 35 3.72 8.19 -22.35
CA ASN A 35 4.57 7.05 -22.70
C ASN A 35 3.73 5.86 -23.16
N VAL A 36 2.46 5.82 -22.73
CA VAL A 36 1.49 4.76 -23.04
C VAL A 36 0.13 5.37 -23.34
N VAL A 37 -0.53 4.82 -24.35
CA VAL A 37 -1.91 5.15 -24.68
C VAL A 37 -2.77 3.90 -24.49
N VAL A 38 -3.73 3.97 -23.57
CA VAL A 38 -4.79 2.97 -23.43
C VAL A 38 -5.76 3.14 -24.60
N ARG A 39 -5.56 2.35 -25.66
CA ARG A 39 -6.43 2.35 -26.85
C ARG A 39 -7.82 1.83 -26.51
N LEU A 40 -7.85 0.79 -25.68
CA LEU A 40 -9.06 0.13 -25.20
C LEU A 40 -8.79 -0.43 -23.80
N SER A 41 -9.73 -0.27 -22.88
CA SER A 41 -9.76 -1.05 -21.64
C SER A 41 -11.21 -1.36 -21.25
N LYS A 42 -11.60 -2.62 -21.36
CA LYS A 42 -12.91 -3.13 -20.93
C LYS A 42 -12.72 -4.02 -19.72
N GLU A 43 -13.35 -3.65 -18.62
CA GLU A 43 -13.42 -4.47 -17.41
C GLU A 43 -14.87 -4.89 -17.18
N GLU A 44 -15.09 -6.19 -16.97
CA GLU A 44 -16.39 -6.77 -16.63
C GLU A 44 -16.28 -7.50 -15.30
N VAL A 45 -17.16 -7.17 -14.36
CA VAL A 45 -17.31 -7.86 -13.07
C VAL A 45 -18.69 -8.51 -13.05
N LEU A 46 -18.74 -9.83 -13.12
CA LEU A 46 -19.96 -10.61 -13.01
C LEU A 46 -20.07 -11.18 -11.59
N LEU A 47 -20.97 -10.65 -10.77
CA LEU A 47 -21.32 -11.21 -9.48
C LEU A 47 -22.31 -12.38 -9.68
N LYS A 48 -21.80 -13.61 -9.67
CA LYS A 48 -22.63 -14.82 -9.84
C LYS A 48 -23.47 -15.10 -8.60
N SER A 49 -22.91 -14.83 -7.43
CA SER A 49 -23.56 -15.01 -6.13
C SER A 49 -22.95 -14.07 -5.09
N LYS A 50 -23.34 -14.21 -3.83
CA LYS A 50 -22.71 -13.49 -2.72
C LYS A 50 -21.27 -13.97 -2.45
N GLY A 51 -20.93 -15.18 -2.86
CA GLY A 51 -19.63 -15.82 -2.63
C GLY A 51 -18.78 -16.00 -3.89
N GLU A 52 -19.29 -15.70 -5.09
CA GLU A 52 -18.56 -15.97 -6.33
C GLU A 52 -18.67 -14.81 -7.32
N ALA A 53 -17.54 -14.44 -7.92
CA ALA A 53 -17.48 -13.47 -9.00
C ALA A 53 -16.55 -13.92 -10.14
N ILE A 54 -16.82 -13.47 -11.36
CA ILE A 54 -15.88 -13.54 -12.49
C ILE A 54 -15.48 -12.13 -12.88
N ILE A 55 -14.18 -11.92 -13.07
CA ILE A 55 -13.62 -10.67 -13.56
C ILE A 55 -12.95 -10.92 -14.89
N ARG A 56 -13.41 -10.21 -15.92
CA ARG A 56 -12.81 -10.22 -17.26
C ARG A 56 -12.19 -8.88 -17.56
N LYS A 57 -11.00 -8.90 -18.15
CA LYS A 57 -10.34 -7.70 -18.65
C LYS A 57 -9.95 -7.92 -20.11
N HIS A 58 -10.22 -6.94 -20.95
CA HIS A 58 -9.74 -6.86 -22.32
C HIS A 58 -9.16 -5.48 -22.52
N TYR A 59 -7.84 -5.40 -22.70
CA TYR A 59 -7.17 -4.11 -22.86
C TYR A 59 -6.13 -4.13 -23.97
N VAL A 60 -5.90 -2.97 -24.54
CA VAL A 60 -4.95 -2.71 -25.61
C VAL A 60 -4.16 -1.45 -25.27
N TYR A 61 -2.87 -1.61 -25.05
CA TYR A 61 -1.96 -0.52 -24.71
C TYR A 61 -0.97 -0.32 -25.84
N THR A 62 -0.92 0.89 -26.41
CA THR A 62 0.15 1.28 -27.32
C THR A 62 1.30 1.88 -26.51
N ILE A 63 2.47 1.26 -26.60
CA ILE A 63 3.71 1.73 -25.98
C ILE A 63 4.40 2.68 -26.97
N LEU A 64 4.54 3.94 -26.60
CA LEU A 64 5.05 4.99 -27.50
C LEU A 64 6.57 5.07 -27.51
N ASN A 65 7.20 4.73 -26.39
CA ASN A 65 8.65 4.82 -26.21
C ASN A 65 9.12 3.87 -25.08
N SER A 66 10.43 3.82 -24.86
CA SER A 66 11.05 2.94 -23.86
C SER A 66 10.61 3.18 -22.42
N SER A 67 10.18 4.39 -22.06
CA SER A 67 9.71 4.71 -20.71
C SER A 67 8.36 4.04 -20.39
N GLY A 68 7.62 3.59 -21.42
CA GLY A 68 6.35 2.86 -21.25
C GLY A 68 6.49 1.34 -21.13
N ASN A 69 7.71 0.78 -21.21
CA ASN A 69 7.94 -0.66 -21.31
C ASN A 69 7.36 -1.47 -20.15
N ASP A 70 7.38 -0.93 -18.93
CA ASP A 70 6.89 -1.62 -17.76
C ASP A 70 5.39 -1.91 -17.83
N HIS A 71 4.64 -1.10 -18.57
CA HIS A 71 3.21 -1.28 -18.79
C HIS A 71 2.87 -2.28 -19.90
N ALA A 72 3.87 -2.75 -20.68
CA ALA A 72 3.66 -3.77 -21.71
C ALA A 72 3.60 -5.20 -21.13
N LYS A 73 3.90 -5.34 -19.85
CA LYS A 73 3.95 -6.59 -19.10
C LYS A 73 2.55 -6.97 -18.63
N LEU A 74 2.21 -8.25 -18.72
CA LEU A 74 1.08 -8.83 -17.99
C LEU A 74 1.59 -9.25 -16.61
N VAL A 75 0.93 -8.76 -15.57
CA VAL A 75 1.13 -9.18 -14.18
C VAL A 75 -0.26 -9.50 -13.60
N MET A 76 -0.47 -10.74 -13.16
CA MET A 76 -1.72 -11.16 -12.54
C MET A 76 -1.47 -11.92 -11.25
N ASP A 77 -1.72 -11.28 -10.13
CA ASP A 77 -1.69 -11.88 -8.81
C ASP A 77 -2.90 -12.78 -8.59
N TYR A 78 -2.67 -13.95 -8.00
CA TYR A 78 -3.68 -14.95 -7.70
C TYR A 78 -3.25 -15.81 -6.52
N ASP A 79 -4.21 -16.48 -5.90
CA ASP A 79 -4.02 -17.26 -4.67
C ASP A 79 -5.06 -18.41 -4.63
N LYS A 80 -5.34 -19.00 -3.47
CA LYS A 80 -6.37 -20.04 -3.36
C LYS A 80 -7.81 -19.52 -3.51
N LEU A 81 -8.05 -18.23 -3.33
CA LEU A 81 -9.35 -17.57 -3.48
C LEU A 81 -9.51 -16.91 -4.86
N ARG A 82 -8.45 -16.78 -5.64
CA ARG A 82 -8.45 -16.19 -6.99
C ARG A 82 -7.86 -17.15 -7.99
N LYS A 83 -8.68 -17.65 -8.92
CA LYS A 83 -8.26 -18.63 -9.92
C LYS A 83 -8.20 -17.99 -11.31
N VAL A 84 -7.04 -18.07 -11.96
CA VAL A 84 -6.85 -17.63 -13.34
C VAL A 84 -7.41 -18.68 -14.30
N ASN A 85 -8.45 -18.31 -15.06
CA ASN A 85 -9.12 -19.21 -16.00
C ASN A 85 -8.66 -18.98 -17.45
N LYS A 86 -8.37 -17.73 -17.83
CA LYS A 86 -7.98 -17.37 -19.21
C LYS A 86 -6.87 -16.33 -19.23
N ILE A 87 -5.88 -16.53 -20.10
CA ILE A 87 -4.89 -15.53 -20.52
C ILE A 87 -4.67 -15.70 -22.02
N GLU A 88 -4.99 -14.67 -22.78
CA GLU A 88 -4.64 -14.51 -24.19
C GLU A 88 -3.93 -13.18 -24.38
N GLY A 89 -3.06 -13.09 -25.36
CA GLY A 89 -2.43 -11.84 -25.72
C GLY A 89 -1.94 -11.80 -27.15
N THR A 90 -1.82 -10.60 -27.70
CA THR A 90 -1.37 -10.34 -29.06
C THR A 90 -0.46 -9.12 -29.10
N LEU A 91 0.62 -9.21 -29.86
CA LEU A 91 1.53 -8.11 -30.15
C LEU A 91 1.26 -7.60 -31.57
N TYR A 92 1.14 -6.28 -31.71
CA TYR A 92 0.98 -5.58 -32.98
C TYR A 92 2.12 -4.59 -33.20
N ASP A 93 2.52 -4.40 -34.45
CA ASP A 93 3.48 -3.34 -34.83
C ASP A 93 2.82 -1.94 -34.85
N ALA A 94 3.62 -0.92 -35.20
CA ALA A 94 3.15 0.46 -35.34
C ALA A 94 2.01 0.62 -36.35
N GLY A 95 2.00 -0.23 -37.38
CA GLY A 95 0.99 -0.27 -38.44
C GLY A 95 -0.30 -0.96 -38.03
N GLY A 96 -0.39 -1.55 -36.83
CA GLY A 96 -1.54 -2.36 -36.41
C GLY A 96 -1.53 -3.78 -37.01
N THR A 97 -0.42 -4.21 -37.60
CA THR A 97 -0.26 -5.58 -38.11
C THR A 97 0.15 -6.49 -36.97
N LYS A 98 -0.55 -7.61 -36.82
CA LYS A 98 -0.23 -8.64 -35.83
C LYS A 98 1.16 -9.24 -36.08
N ILE A 99 2.04 -9.14 -35.10
CA ILE A 99 3.37 -9.77 -35.11
C ILE A 99 3.27 -11.22 -34.60
N ARG A 100 2.71 -11.42 -33.40
CA ARG A 100 2.54 -12.75 -32.79
C ARG A 100 1.50 -12.76 -31.68
N SER A 101 0.94 -13.94 -31.40
CA SER A 101 0.15 -14.17 -30.19
C SER A 101 0.97 -14.83 -29.09
N LEU A 102 0.56 -14.57 -27.85
CA LEU A 102 1.04 -15.22 -26.64
C LEU A 102 0.85 -16.72 -26.73
N LYS A 103 1.90 -17.49 -26.42
CA LYS A 103 1.81 -18.94 -26.25
C LYS A 103 1.63 -19.25 -24.77
N LYS A 104 0.85 -20.28 -24.47
CA LYS A 104 0.59 -20.70 -23.08
C LYS A 104 1.87 -20.94 -22.27
N ASN A 105 2.91 -21.51 -22.89
CA ASN A 105 4.19 -21.81 -22.24
C ASN A 105 5.06 -20.56 -22.01
N ASP A 106 4.72 -19.42 -22.62
CA ASP A 106 5.43 -18.16 -22.41
C ASP A 106 4.93 -17.41 -21.15
N VAL A 107 3.77 -17.83 -20.61
CA VAL A 107 3.25 -17.32 -19.34
C VAL A 107 4.01 -17.99 -18.21
N LYS A 108 4.85 -17.20 -17.54
CA LYS A 108 5.60 -17.62 -16.38
C LYS A 108 4.72 -17.59 -15.15
N ASP A 109 5.00 -18.48 -14.22
CA ASP A 109 4.28 -18.63 -12.97
C ASP A 109 5.29 -18.65 -11.83
N TYR A 110 5.26 -17.59 -11.02
CA TYR A 110 6.18 -17.38 -9.92
C TYR A 110 5.41 -17.42 -8.59
N SER A 111 6.06 -17.90 -7.55
CA SER A 111 5.62 -17.57 -6.19
C SER A 111 5.78 -16.06 -6.00
N ASN A 112 4.74 -15.41 -5.49
CA ASN A 112 4.78 -13.99 -5.11
C ASN A 112 4.83 -13.86 -3.58
N THR A 113 5.59 -14.75 -2.95
CA THR A 113 5.83 -14.75 -1.51
C THR A 113 6.80 -13.63 -1.15
N SER A 114 6.53 -12.91 -0.07
CA SER A 114 7.51 -11.98 0.51
C SER A 114 8.47 -12.77 1.39
N GLU A 115 9.77 -12.41 1.42
CA GLU A 115 10.71 -12.94 2.43
C GLU A 115 10.26 -12.61 3.87
N ALA A 116 9.36 -11.63 4.05
CA ALA A 116 8.74 -11.30 5.32
C ALA A 116 7.61 -12.28 5.74
N ASN A 117 7.12 -13.12 4.82
CA ASN A 117 6.10 -14.13 5.08
C ASN A 117 6.75 -15.50 5.28
N LEU A 118 6.39 -16.20 6.36
CA LEU A 118 6.83 -17.59 6.54
C LEU A 118 6.06 -18.54 5.63
N ALA A 119 4.79 -18.24 5.39
CA ALA A 119 3.93 -18.99 4.48
C ALA A 119 2.83 -18.09 3.93
N ASP A 120 2.73 -18.04 2.60
CA ASP A 120 1.59 -17.49 1.88
C ASP A 120 1.30 -18.34 0.63
N ASP A 121 0.15 -18.11 0.02
CA ASP A 121 -0.28 -18.78 -1.22
C ASP A 121 -0.35 -17.82 -2.41
N ASP A 122 0.27 -16.64 -2.29
CA ASP A 122 0.32 -15.64 -3.34
C ASP A 122 1.24 -16.10 -4.47
N ARG A 123 0.71 -16.00 -5.68
CA ARG A 123 1.39 -16.36 -6.92
C ARG A 123 1.12 -15.29 -7.96
N VAL A 124 2.01 -15.20 -8.93
CA VAL A 124 1.89 -14.23 -10.03
C VAL A 124 2.07 -14.92 -11.37
N LYS A 125 1.11 -14.71 -12.28
CA LYS A 125 1.32 -14.99 -13.70
C LYS A 125 1.98 -13.78 -14.35
N PHE A 126 3.09 -14.02 -15.02
CA PHE A 126 3.88 -12.98 -15.66
C PHE A 126 4.08 -13.28 -17.15
N HIS A 127 3.89 -12.28 -17.99
CA HIS A 127 4.28 -12.38 -19.40
C HIS A 127 4.78 -11.03 -19.92
N HIS A 128 5.77 -11.07 -20.82
CA HIS A 128 6.24 -9.90 -21.54
C HIS A 128 6.65 -10.29 -22.96
N PHE A 129 6.21 -9.51 -23.95
CA PHE A 129 6.55 -9.78 -25.35
C PHE A 129 8.01 -9.44 -25.69
N ASN A 130 8.73 -8.67 -24.88
CA ASN A 130 10.12 -8.24 -25.12
C ASN A 130 10.30 -7.58 -26.51
N HIS A 131 9.38 -6.69 -26.90
CA HIS A 131 9.49 -5.92 -28.14
C HIS A 131 10.10 -4.54 -27.88
N THR A 132 10.96 -4.06 -28.76
CA THR A 132 11.77 -2.84 -28.56
C THR A 132 11.68 -1.84 -29.72
N SER A 133 10.84 -2.10 -30.72
CA SER A 133 10.60 -1.16 -31.83
C SER A 133 9.31 -0.39 -31.56
N TYR A 134 9.41 0.93 -31.39
CA TYR A 134 8.29 1.79 -31.02
C TYR A 134 7.74 2.58 -32.22
N PRO A 135 6.44 2.93 -32.20
CA PRO A 135 5.43 2.45 -31.25
C PRO A 135 4.99 1.01 -31.56
N TYR A 136 4.44 0.32 -30.58
CA TYR A 136 3.81 -1.00 -30.76
C TYR A 136 2.64 -1.17 -29.79
N SER A 137 1.72 -2.10 -30.08
CA SER A 137 0.57 -2.35 -29.20
C SER A 137 0.60 -3.76 -28.62
N VAL A 138 0.29 -3.86 -27.33
CA VAL A 138 0.00 -5.14 -26.66
C VAL A 138 -1.49 -5.20 -26.35
N GLU A 139 -2.09 -6.32 -26.71
CA GLU A 139 -3.46 -6.67 -26.34
C GLU A 139 -3.42 -7.84 -25.38
N TYR A 140 -4.23 -7.80 -24.32
CA TYR A 140 -4.49 -8.95 -23.46
C TYR A 140 -5.98 -9.13 -23.19
N GLN A 141 -6.39 -10.39 -23.09
CA GLN A 141 -7.70 -10.80 -22.62
C GLN A 141 -7.53 -11.80 -21.48
N THR A 142 -8.12 -11.50 -20.33
CA THR A 142 -7.94 -12.30 -19.11
C THR A 142 -9.27 -12.59 -18.44
N GLU A 143 -9.40 -13.76 -17.82
CA GLU A 143 -10.52 -14.13 -16.97
C GLU A 143 -10.01 -14.70 -15.64
N MET A 144 -10.55 -14.20 -14.54
CA MET A 144 -10.26 -14.65 -13.18
C MET A 144 -11.57 -14.91 -12.44
N GLU A 145 -11.62 -16.02 -11.72
CA GLU A 145 -12.73 -16.41 -10.85
C GLU A 145 -12.34 -16.16 -9.39
N TYR A 146 -13.27 -15.60 -8.63
CA TYR A 146 -13.10 -15.23 -7.22
C TYR A 146 -13.99 -16.15 -6.37
N ASP A 147 -13.38 -16.88 -5.44
CA ASP A 147 -14.02 -17.62 -4.35
C ASP A 147 -14.02 -16.73 -3.09
N GLY A 148 -15.08 -15.95 -2.97
CA GLY A 148 -15.30 -14.93 -1.96
C GLY A 148 -15.36 -13.53 -2.57
N VAL A 149 -16.49 -12.83 -2.36
CA VAL A 149 -16.70 -11.44 -2.84
C VAL A 149 -16.32 -10.42 -1.77
N PHE A 150 -15.40 -10.79 -0.86
CA PHE A 150 -14.94 -9.92 0.23
C PHE A 150 -14.21 -8.67 -0.28
N TYR A 151 -13.60 -8.76 -1.46
CA TYR A 151 -12.90 -7.68 -2.12
C TYR A 151 -13.25 -7.68 -3.62
N LEU A 152 -13.59 -6.51 -4.15
CA LEU A 152 -13.78 -6.27 -5.57
C LEU A 152 -12.75 -5.24 -6.03
N PRO A 153 -12.13 -5.41 -7.21
CA PRO A 153 -11.15 -4.46 -7.70
C PRO A 153 -11.79 -3.10 -7.98
N ALA A 154 -11.04 -2.04 -7.71
CA ALA A 154 -11.38 -0.71 -8.19
C ALA A 154 -11.12 -0.62 -9.71
N TRP A 155 -11.95 0.13 -10.42
CA TRP A 155 -11.70 0.50 -11.80
C TRP A 155 -10.99 1.84 -11.85
N LEU A 156 -9.76 1.82 -12.37
CA LEU A 156 -8.85 2.95 -12.47
C LEU A 156 -8.30 3.02 -13.91
N PRO A 157 -9.06 3.60 -14.87
CA PRO A 157 -8.71 3.60 -16.29
C PRO A 157 -7.39 4.33 -16.60
N VAL A 158 -7.04 5.36 -15.81
CA VAL A 158 -5.73 6.02 -15.85
C VAL A 158 -4.90 5.46 -14.69
N PHE A 159 -4.13 4.42 -14.93
CA PHE A 159 -3.48 3.66 -13.86
C PHE A 159 -2.12 4.21 -13.40
N ASN A 160 -1.53 5.17 -14.12
CA ASN A 160 -0.26 5.80 -13.75
C ASN A 160 -0.08 7.18 -14.42
N GLU A 161 0.91 7.94 -13.99
CA GLU A 161 1.40 9.12 -14.70
C GLU A 161 1.88 8.78 -16.12
N ASN A 162 1.89 9.78 -17.00
CA ASN A 162 2.28 9.65 -18.40
C ASN A 162 1.49 8.58 -19.18
N VAL A 163 0.29 8.22 -18.72
CA VAL A 163 -0.66 7.34 -19.39
C VAL A 163 -1.87 8.16 -19.83
N SER A 164 -2.20 8.11 -21.11
CA SER A 164 -3.46 8.68 -21.65
C SER A 164 -4.47 7.58 -21.97
N VAL A 165 -5.75 7.92 -22.03
CA VAL A 165 -6.83 6.97 -22.33
C VAL A 165 -7.65 7.43 -23.52
N GLU A 166 -7.71 6.61 -24.57
CA GLU A 166 -8.60 6.80 -25.71
C GLU A 166 -10.01 6.31 -25.37
N SER A 167 -10.14 5.09 -24.84
CA SER A 167 -11.42 4.53 -24.40
C SER A 167 -11.25 3.52 -23.28
N ALA A 168 -12.05 3.66 -22.22
CA ALA A 168 -12.15 2.67 -21.17
C ALA A 168 -13.58 2.55 -20.64
N SER A 169 -13.96 1.36 -20.17
CA SER A 169 -15.26 1.09 -19.57
C SER A 169 -15.20 0.02 -18.49
N LEU A 170 -16.07 0.17 -17.49
CA LEU A 170 -16.39 -0.85 -16.50
C LEU A 170 -17.85 -1.27 -16.67
N LYS A 171 -18.11 -2.57 -16.71
CA LYS A 171 -19.45 -3.15 -16.56
C LYS A 171 -19.50 -4.03 -15.32
N VAL A 172 -20.48 -3.82 -14.46
CA VAL A 172 -20.76 -4.70 -13.32
C VAL A 172 -22.15 -5.31 -13.48
N THR A 173 -22.23 -6.63 -13.50
CA THR A 173 -23.49 -7.39 -13.61
C THR A 173 -23.78 -8.07 -12.29
N THR A 174 -24.98 -7.85 -11.75
CA THR A 174 -25.44 -8.44 -10.48
C THR A 174 -26.83 -9.07 -10.65
N ALA A 175 -27.27 -9.88 -9.68
CA ALA A 175 -28.68 -10.23 -9.58
C ALA A 175 -29.54 -8.96 -9.42
N ALA A 176 -30.78 -8.97 -9.93
CA ALA A 176 -31.64 -7.78 -9.97
C ALA A 176 -31.95 -7.16 -8.59
N ASP A 177 -32.04 -8.01 -7.56
CA ASP A 177 -32.31 -7.66 -6.16
C ASP A 177 -31.02 -7.37 -5.35
N TYR A 178 -29.85 -7.56 -5.95
CA TYR A 178 -28.58 -7.27 -5.30
C TYR A 178 -28.27 -5.77 -5.35
N LEU A 179 -28.00 -5.18 -4.18
CA LEU A 179 -27.55 -3.80 -4.10
C LEU A 179 -26.03 -3.73 -4.32
N LEU A 180 -25.58 -3.28 -5.48
CA LEU A 180 -24.18 -2.93 -5.69
C LEU A 180 -23.86 -1.61 -4.97
N ARG A 181 -22.82 -1.59 -4.14
CA ARG A 181 -22.29 -0.35 -3.57
C ARG A 181 -21.08 0.10 -4.38
N TYR A 182 -21.03 1.38 -4.70
CA TYR A 182 -19.90 1.97 -5.41
C TYR A 182 -19.65 3.40 -4.92
N LYS A 183 -18.41 3.86 -5.09
CA LYS A 183 -18.01 5.25 -4.85
C LYS A 183 -17.12 5.70 -6.00
N THR A 184 -17.40 6.89 -6.54
CA THR A 184 -16.67 7.44 -7.69
C THR A 184 -15.83 8.65 -7.30
N TYR A 185 -14.72 8.83 -8.01
CA TYR A 185 -13.88 10.04 -7.99
C TYR A 185 -13.68 10.52 -9.42
N ASN A 186 -13.62 11.83 -9.63
CA ASN A 186 -13.43 12.49 -10.94
C ASN A 186 -14.29 11.90 -12.07
N TYR A 187 -15.49 11.44 -11.72
CA TYR A 187 -16.47 10.89 -12.65
C TYR A 187 -17.80 11.56 -12.34
N ALA A 188 -18.11 12.64 -13.07
CA ALA A 188 -19.25 13.51 -12.79
C ALA A 188 -20.61 12.87 -13.08
N GLN A 189 -20.62 11.80 -13.87
CA GLN A 189 -21.84 11.11 -14.29
C GLN A 189 -22.23 10.01 -13.30
N GLN A 190 -23.49 9.58 -13.33
CA GLN A 190 -23.89 8.31 -12.69
C GLN A 190 -23.62 7.15 -13.65
N PRO A 191 -23.48 5.90 -13.18
CA PRO A 191 -23.47 4.75 -14.08
C PRO A 191 -24.77 4.66 -14.87
N VAL A 192 -24.69 4.22 -16.12
CA VAL A 192 -25.86 3.79 -16.86
C VAL A 192 -26.30 2.44 -16.30
N VAL A 193 -27.47 2.42 -15.67
CA VAL A 193 -28.06 1.21 -15.07
C VAL A 193 -29.10 0.63 -16.02
N THR A 194 -29.01 -0.66 -16.30
CA THR A 194 -29.96 -1.37 -17.18
C THR A 194 -30.43 -2.66 -16.52
N ASP A 195 -31.74 -2.86 -16.45
CA ASP A 195 -32.33 -4.12 -16.00
C ASP A 195 -32.37 -5.12 -17.18
N VAL A 196 -31.71 -6.27 -17.02
CA VAL A 196 -31.58 -7.31 -18.04
C VAL A 196 -32.15 -8.62 -17.49
N LYS A 197 -33.42 -8.89 -17.77
CA LYS A 197 -34.15 -10.08 -17.27
C LYS A 197 -34.12 -10.20 -15.73
N LYS A 198 -33.25 -11.06 -15.19
CA LYS A 198 -33.07 -11.32 -13.75
C LYS A 198 -31.78 -10.70 -13.20
N GLU A 199 -31.11 -9.89 -14.01
CA GLU A 199 -29.85 -9.24 -13.72
C GLU A 199 -30.00 -7.72 -13.83
N LYS A 200 -29.03 -7.03 -13.24
CA LYS A 200 -28.87 -5.58 -13.33
C LYS A 200 -27.44 -5.29 -13.75
N GLU A 201 -27.28 -4.45 -14.77
CA GLU A 201 -25.98 -4.03 -15.28
C GLU A 201 -25.72 -2.56 -14.94
N TYR A 202 -24.53 -2.28 -14.43
CA TYR A 202 -24.03 -0.93 -14.14
C TYR A 202 -22.85 -0.65 -15.05
N ASN A 203 -22.93 0.43 -15.83
CA ASN A 203 -21.92 0.76 -16.84
C ASN A 203 -21.31 2.15 -16.59
N TRP A 204 -19.98 2.19 -16.54
CA TRP A 204 -19.18 3.41 -16.53
C TRP A 204 -18.30 3.45 -17.78
N SER A 205 -18.08 4.63 -18.33
CA SER A 205 -17.19 4.81 -19.48
C SER A 205 -16.53 6.17 -19.50
N VAL A 206 -15.29 6.19 -19.98
CA VAL A 206 -14.53 7.41 -20.22
C VAL A 206 -13.85 7.33 -21.59
N SER A 207 -13.59 8.49 -22.18
CA SER A 207 -12.83 8.62 -23.42
C SER A 207 -11.99 9.89 -23.41
N ASP A 208 -10.96 9.91 -24.25
CA ASP A 208 -10.14 11.09 -24.56
C ASP A 208 -9.49 11.79 -23.34
N ILE A 209 -9.02 11.02 -22.37
CA ILE A 209 -8.31 11.52 -21.19
C ILE A 209 -6.82 11.70 -21.54
N ALA A 210 -6.32 12.93 -21.40
CA ALA A 210 -4.92 13.25 -21.61
C ALA A 210 -4.03 12.68 -20.49
N ALA A 211 -2.74 12.48 -20.79
CA ALA A 211 -1.78 12.03 -19.79
C ALA A 211 -1.52 13.10 -18.72
N ILE A 212 -1.43 12.67 -17.46
CA ILE A 212 -1.10 13.50 -16.31
C ILE A 212 0.40 13.36 -16.02
N LYS A 213 1.08 14.46 -15.71
CA LYS A 213 2.51 14.44 -15.32
C LYS A 213 2.64 14.11 -13.84
N ASP A 214 3.78 13.52 -13.48
CA ASP A 214 4.16 13.40 -12.09
C ASP A 214 4.37 14.80 -11.47
N GLU A 215 3.78 15.02 -10.30
CA GLU A 215 3.90 16.25 -9.52
C GLU A 215 4.23 15.88 -8.06
N PRO A 216 5.39 16.34 -7.54
CA PRO A 216 5.74 16.12 -6.14
C PRO A 216 4.67 16.67 -5.20
N TYR A 217 4.30 15.90 -4.18
CA TYR A 217 3.25 16.24 -3.21
C TYR A 217 1.84 16.37 -3.81
N SER A 218 1.61 15.77 -4.98
CA SER A 218 0.26 15.63 -5.53
C SER A 218 -0.68 14.88 -4.57
N PRO A 219 -2.00 15.11 -4.67
CA PRO A 219 -3.00 14.28 -4.02
C PRO A 219 -2.81 12.79 -4.36
N ILE A 220 -3.44 11.93 -3.57
CA ILE A 220 -3.44 10.50 -3.85
C ILE A 220 -4.09 10.20 -5.20
N TRP A 221 -3.53 9.26 -5.94
CA TRP A 221 -3.80 9.10 -7.37
C TRP A 221 -5.29 9.03 -7.75
N TYR A 222 -6.09 8.25 -7.02
CA TYR A 222 -7.52 8.10 -7.32
C TYR A 222 -8.33 9.40 -7.14
N GLU A 223 -7.82 10.39 -6.40
CA GLU A 223 -8.44 11.71 -6.26
C GLU A 223 -8.14 12.64 -7.44
N MET A 224 -7.26 12.24 -8.36
CA MET A 224 -6.91 13.02 -9.55
C MET A 224 -7.47 12.44 -10.86
N VAL A 225 -7.85 11.16 -10.86
CA VAL A 225 -8.32 10.45 -12.06
C VAL A 225 -9.71 9.85 -11.88
N PRO A 226 -10.46 9.62 -12.97
CA PRO A 226 -11.72 8.88 -12.90
C PRO A 226 -11.49 7.53 -12.24
N THR A 227 -12.21 7.25 -11.16
CA THR A 227 -12.07 6.01 -10.39
C THR A 227 -13.44 5.52 -9.94
N VAL A 228 -13.66 4.21 -9.95
CA VAL A 228 -14.84 3.57 -9.34
C VAL A 228 -14.36 2.52 -8.35
N PHE A 229 -14.60 2.75 -7.07
CA PHE A 229 -14.48 1.73 -6.03
C PHE A 229 -15.77 0.93 -5.94
N LEU A 230 -15.64 -0.40 -5.86
CA LEU A 230 -16.76 -1.32 -5.71
C LEU A 230 -16.71 -1.95 -4.31
N ALA A 231 -17.88 -2.20 -3.74
CA ALA A 231 -18.00 -3.00 -2.53
C ALA A 231 -19.28 -3.84 -2.58
N PRO A 232 -19.25 -5.08 -2.08
CA PRO A 232 -20.47 -5.85 -1.90
C PRO A 232 -21.38 -5.17 -0.86
N SER A 233 -22.70 -5.23 -1.05
CA SER A 233 -23.64 -4.96 0.07
C SER A 233 -23.62 -6.14 1.03
N SER A 234 -23.91 -7.33 0.51
CA SER A 234 -23.76 -8.62 1.21
C SER A 234 -22.77 -9.52 0.47
N PHE A 235 -22.02 -10.32 1.20
CA PHE A 235 -21.02 -11.22 0.65
C PHE A 235 -20.90 -12.50 1.48
N GLU A 236 -20.27 -13.50 0.89
CA GLU A 236 -19.86 -14.74 1.53
C GLU A 236 -18.36 -14.94 1.32
N MET A 237 -17.70 -15.50 2.34
CA MET A 237 -16.31 -15.92 2.30
C MET A 237 -16.24 -17.30 2.96
N GLN A 238 -16.11 -18.34 2.12
CA GLN A 238 -16.30 -19.73 2.53
C GLN A 238 -17.66 -19.92 3.25
N LYS A 239 -17.65 -20.38 4.50
CA LYS A 239 -18.87 -20.60 5.32
C LYS A 239 -19.41 -19.35 6.02
N TYR A 240 -18.74 -18.21 5.90
CA TYR A 240 -19.10 -16.99 6.62
C TYR A 240 -19.83 -16.02 5.70
N SER A 241 -21.00 -15.55 6.12
CA SER A 241 -21.73 -14.48 5.45
C SER A 241 -21.50 -13.15 6.17
N GLY A 242 -21.42 -12.07 5.41
CA GLY A 242 -21.20 -10.73 5.93
C GLY A 242 -21.90 -9.64 5.12
N SER A 243 -21.82 -8.42 5.63
CA SER A 243 -22.31 -7.23 4.96
C SER A 243 -21.32 -6.09 5.12
N MET A 244 -21.22 -5.25 4.10
CA MET A 244 -20.46 -4.00 4.16
C MET A 244 -21.35 -2.77 3.99
N ASN A 245 -22.67 -2.86 4.22
CA ASN A 245 -23.57 -1.70 4.09
C ASN A 245 -23.12 -0.48 4.92
N ASN A 246 -22.52 -0.73 6.07
CA ASN A 246 -21.90 0.26 6.95
C ASN A 246 -20.74 -0.39 7.73
N TRP A 247 -19.97 0.43 8.44
CA TRP A 247 -18.84 -0.04 9.27
C TRP A 247 -19.26 -0.94 10.43
N GLN A 248 -20.49 -0.75 10.96
CA GLN A 248 -21.02 -1.59 12.04
C GLN A 248 -21.15 -3.04 11.59
N GLU A 249 -21.82 -3.27 10.45
CA GLU A 249 -22.03 -4.59 9.86
C GLU A 249 -20.70 -5.23 9.43
N PHE A 250 -19.79 -4.45 8.84
CA PHE A 250 -18.47 -4.97 8.46
C PHE A 250 -17.68 -5.42 9.69
N GLY A 251 -17.65 -4.63 10.77
CA GLY A 251 -16.98 -5.06 12.00
C GLY A 251 -17.66 -6.26 12.67
N LYS A 252 -18.99 -6.40 12.55
CA LYS A 252 -19.70 -7.59 13.07
C LYS A 252 -19.29 -8.87 12.31
N PHE A 253 -19.07 -8.76 11.00
CA PHE A 253 -18.51 -9.87 10.22
C PHE A 253 -17.12 -10.26 10.73
N ILE A 254 -16.21 -9.30 10.91
CA ILE A 254 -14.85 -9.55 11.40
C ILE A 254 -14.86 -10.14 12.82
N TYR A 255 -15.76 -9.69 13.69
CA TYR A 255 -15.97 -10.30 15.02
C TYR A 255 -16.39 -11.77 14.89
N THR A 256 -17.37 -12.06 14.03
CA THR A 256 -17.90 -13.41 13.83
C THR A 256 -16.86 -14.35 13.21
N LEU A 257 -16.06 -13.84 12.27
CA LEU A 257 -14.95 -14.57 11.66
C LEU A 257 -13.93 -15.05 12.72
N ASN A 258 -13.75 -14.28 13.79
CA ASN A 258 -12.74 -14.53 14.82
C ASN A 258 -13.33 -15.07 16.15
N ALA A 259 -14.62 -15.42 16.18
CA ALA A 259 -15.29 -15.91 17.37
C ALA A 259 -14.64 -17.20 17.93
N ASN A 260 -14.55 -17.31 19.26
CA ASN A 260 -13.96 -18.43 20.01
C ASN A 260 -12.46 -18.69 19.75
N ARG A 261 -11.75 -17.76 19.11
CA ARG A 261 -10.30 -17.88 18.86
C ARG A 261 -9.43 -17.19 19.91
N ASN A 262 -10.03 -16.59 20.92
CA ASN A 262 -9.38 -15.84 22.00
C ASN A 262 -9.22 -16.67 23.30
N ILE A 263 -9.37 -18.00 23.23
CA ILE A 263 -9.30 -18.87 24.42
C ILE A 263 -7.85 -19.12 24.82
N LEU A 264 -7.48 -18.70 26.03
CA LEU A 264 -6.16 -18.96 26.63
C LEU A 264 -6.12 -20.35 27.30
N PRO A 265 -4.98 -21.06 27.23
CA PRO A 265 -4.78 -22.26 28.03
C PRO A 265 -4.52 -21.90 29.51
N ASP A 266 -4.82 -22.82 30.43
CA ASP A 266 -4.86 -22.54 31.87
C ASP A 266 -3.51 -22.08 32.44
N ASN A 267 -2.39 -22.58 31.91
CA ASN A 267 -1.06 -22.14 32.33
C ASN A 267 -0.81 -20.66 32.00
N ILE A 268 -1.40 -20.14 30.92
CA ILE A 268 -1.29 -18.73 30.54
C ILE A 268 -2.22 -17.87 31.38
N LYS A 269 -3.43 -18.36 31.71
CA LYS A 269 -4.32 -17.67 32.65
C LYS A 269 -3.65 -17.46 34.01
N GLN A 270 -3.05 -18.52 34.57
CA GLN A 270 -2.25 -18.42 35.80
C GLN A 270 -1.09 -17.42 35.65
N LYS A 271 -0.44 -17.39 34.49
CA LYS A 271 0.63 -16.42 34.21
C LYS A 271 0.12 -14.98 34.16
N VAL A 272 -1.05 -14.73 33.58
CA VAL A 272 -1.71 -13.42 33.58
C VAL A 272 -1.90 -12.95 35.02
N HIS A 273 -2.59 -13.74 35.85
CA HIS A 273 -2.83 -13.43 37.26
C HIS A 273 -1.54 -13.19 38.05
N ALA A 274 -0.53 -14.02 37.86
CA ALA A 274 0.78 -13.85 38.49
C ALA A 274 1.48 -12.53 38.10
N LEU A 275 1.22 -12.00 36.90
CA LEU A 275 1.76 -10.73 36.43
C LEU A 275 0.90 -9.53 36.86
N THR A 276 -0.40 -9.71 37.11
CA THR A 276 -1.35 -8.58 37.23
C THR A 276 -1.97 -8.39 38.60
N ASP A 277 -2.18 -9.44 39.40
CA ASP A 277 -3.04 -9.35 40.59
C ASP A 277 -2.47 -8.44 41.69
N ALA A 278 -1.13 -8.39 41.80
CA ALA A 278 -0.44 -7.52 42.76
C ALA A 278 -0.26 -6.07 42.25
N LEU A 279 -0.64 -5.78 41.00
CA LEU A 279 -0.45 -4.45 40.42
C LEU A 279 -1.62 -3.51 40.76
N PRO A 280 -1.34 -2.30 41.28
CA PRO A 280 -2.34 -1.39 41.84
C PRO A 280 -3.30 -0.75 40.82
N ASN A 281 -3.01 -0.80 39.51
CA ASN A 281 -3.88 -0.19 38.50
C ASN A 281 -3.75 -0.83 37.12
N ASP A 282 -4.77 -0.63 36.29
CA ASP A 282 -4.87 -1.21 34.95
C ASP A 282 -3.73 -0.79 34.03
N LYS A 283 -3.24 0.46 34.13
CA LYS A 283 -2.10 0.92 33.34
C LYS A 283 -0.87 0.05 33.56
N GLN A 284 -0.55 -0.29 34.81
CA GLN A 284 0.58 -1.16 35.11
C GLN A 284 0.36 -2.59 34.63
N LYS A 285 -0.87 -3.12 34.76
CA LYS A 285 -1.24 -4.44 34.23
C LYS A 285 -1.08 -4.50 32.70
N ILE A 286 -1.56 -3.50 31.97
CA ILE A 286 -1.41 -3.38 30.52
C ILE A 286 0.07 -3.40 30.13
N ILE A 287 0.91 -2.60 30.80
CA ILE A 287 2.35 -2.55 30.53
C ILE A 287 3.00 -3.91 30.79
N ALA A 288 2.65 -4.59 31.90
CA ALA A 288 3.21 -5.89 32.25
C ALA A 288 2.84 -6.97 31.22
N LEU A 289 1.58 -7.02 30.81
CA LEU A 289 1.09 -7.98 29.81
C LEU A 289 1.63 -7.70 28.42
N TYR A 290 1.75 -6.43 28.02
CA TYR A 290 2.30 -6.06 26.73
C TYR A 290 3.78 -6.42 26.64
N LYS A 291 4.57 -6.17 27.70
CA LYS A 291 5.96 -6.64 27.79
C LYS A 291 6.05 -8.16 27.76
N TYR A 292 5.15 -8.87 28.44
CA TYR A 292 5.10 -10.32 28.39
C TYR A 292 4.88 -10.82 26.96
N LEU A 293 3.93 -10.24 26.22
CA LEU A 293 3.73 -10.57 24.81
C LEU A 293 4.99 -10.31 23.98
N GLN A 294 5.60 -9.13 24.09
CA GLN A 294 6.80 -8.74 23.34
C GLN A 294 7.98 -9.70 23.58
N GLN A 295 8.14 -10.18 24.81
CA GLN A 295 9.25 -11.06 25.20
C GLN A 295 9.02 -12.53 24.84
N ASN A 296 7.77 -12.98 24.70
CA ASN A 296 7.41 -14.40 24.58
C ASN A 296 6.82 -14.75 23.22
N THR A 297 6.63 -13.78 22.34
CA THR A 297 6.13 -13.99 20.98
C THR A 297 7.10 -13.46 19.94
N ARG A 298 6.90 -13.83 18.67
CA ARG A 298 7.59 -13.25 17.50
C ARG A 298 6.58 -12.97 16.40
N TYR A 299 6.77 -11.87 15.69
CA TYR A 299 5.99 -11.61 14.49
C TYR A 299 6.43 -12.54 13.36
N ILE A 300 5.47 -13.27 12.82
CA ILE A 300 5.64 -14.13 11.64
C ILE A 300 4.39 -13.98 10.79
N SER A 301 4.53 -13.41 9.59
CA SER A 301 3.41 -13.24 8.68
C SER A 301 3.02 -14.56 8.02
N ILE A 302 1.73 -14.92 8.12
CA ILE A 302 1.13 -16.12 7.54
C ILE A 302 -0.18 -15.70 6.88
N GLN A 303 -0.26 -15.77 5.55
CA GLN A 303 -1.43 -15.34 4.77
C GLN A 303 -1.89 -16.49 3.86
N LEU A 304 -2.65 -17.44 4.41
CA LEU A 304 -3.12 -18.61 3.65
C LEU A 304 -4.63 -18.64 3.57
N GLY A 305 -5.19 -18.42 2.37
CA GLY A 305 -6.63 -18.39 2.13
C GLY A 305 -7.38 -17.52 3.15
N ILE A 306 -8.37 -18.08 3.85
CA ILE A 306 -9.13 -17.34 4.89
C ILE A 306 -8.26 -16.88 6.07
N GLY A 307 -7.10 -17.51 6.31
CA GLY A 307 -6.11 -17.08 7.30
C GLY A 307 -5.51 -15.70 6.98
N GLY A 308 -5.68 -15.21 5.75
CA GLY A 308 -5.45 -13.80 5.40
C GLY A 308 -6.26 -12.81 6.26
N TRP A 309 -7.44 -13.23 6.72
CA TRP A 309 -8.42 -12.39 7.42
C TRP A 309 -8.79 -12.91 8.82
N GLN A 310 -8.65 -14.22 9.04
CA GLN A 310 -8.97 -14.90 10.28
C GLN A 310 -7.72 -15.03 11.16
N THR A 311 -7.83 -14.68 12.44
CA THR A 311 -6.75 -14.84 13.42
C THR A 311 -6.41 -16.30 13.68
N LEU A 312 -5.14 -16.57 13.99
CA LEU A 312 -4.76 -17.81 14.67
C LEU A 312 -5.30 -17.81 16.12
N ASP A 313 -5.51 -19.01 16.66
CA ASP A 313 -6.02 -19.19 18.02
C ASP A 313 -5.02 -18.68 19.06
N ALA A 314 -5.51 -18.04 20.12
CA ALA A 314 -4.71 -17.60 21.25
C ALA A 314 -3.93 -18.77 21.89
N ASN A 315 -4.53 -19.96 21.94
CA ASN A 315 -3.85 -21.19 22.36
C ASN A 315 -2.69 -21.59 21.44
N PHE A 316 -2.82 -21.39 20.12
CA PHE A 316 -1.72 -21.62 19.19
C PHE A 316 -0.56 -20.66 19.46
N VAL A 317 -0.85 -19.36 19.60
CA VAL A 317 0.18 -18.35 19.88
C VAL A 317 0.88 -18.65 21.22
N ALA A 318 0.13 -19.01 22.26
CA ALA A 318 0.68 -19.43 23.55
C ALA A 318 1.62 -20.64 23.45
N SER A 319 1.26 -21.64 22.64
CA SER A 319 2.05 -22.87 22.47
C SER A 319 3.28 -22.68 21.58
N LYS A 320 3.17 -21.85 20.54
CA LYS A 320 4.20 -21.70 19.50
C LYS A 320 5.09 -20.48 19.67
N GLY A 321 4.65 -19.47 20.41
CA GLY A 321 5.40 -18.24 20.63
C GLY A 321 5.56 -17.38 19.38
N TYR A 322 4.63 -17.45 18.42
CA TYR A 322 4.61 -16.57 17.25
C TYR A 322 3.22 -16.37 16.66
N GLY A 323 3.07 -15.33 15.86
CA GLY A 323 1.85 -15.04 15.10
C GLY A 323 2.01 -13.82 14.19
N ASP A 324 1.05 -13.62 13.30
CA ASP A 324 0.95 -12.41 12.48
C ASP A 324 0.22 -11.28 13.24
N CYS A 325 -0.11 -10.17 12.57
CA CYS A 325 -0.72 -9.01 13.22
C CYS A 325 -2.07 -9.32 13.86
N LYS A 326 -2.87 -10.15 13.21
CA LYS A 326 -4.17 -10.62 13.70
C LYS A 326 -3.98 -11.51 14.92
N ALA A 327 -3.10 -12.50 14.82
CA ALA A 327 -2.80 -13.46 15.88
C ALA A 327 -2.25 -12.80 17.14
N LEU A 328 -1.26 -11.92 17.01
CA LEU A 328 -0.66 -11.24 18.16
C LEU A 328 -1.63 -10.25 18.81
N SER A 329 -2.43 -9.53 18.02
CA SER A 329 -3.47 -8.64 18.55
C SER A 329 -4.59 -9.42 19.26
N ASN A 330 -5.03 -10.54 18.70
CA ASN A 330 -6.02 -11.42 19.34
C ASN A 330 -5.47 -12.03 20.64
N TYR A 331 -4.21 -12.45 20.66
CA TYR A 331 -3.56 -12.96 21.86
C TYR A 331 -3.44 -11.88 22.94
N MET A 332 -3.01 -10.67 22.59
CA MET A 332 -2.97 -9.54 23.54
C MET A 332 -4.35 -9.23 24.11
N ASN A 333 -5.37 -9.18 23.26
CA ASN A 333 -6.76 -8.94 23.66
C ASN A 333 -7.24 -10.05 24.62
N ALA A 334 -6.87 -11.31 24.39
CA ALA A 334 -7.17 -12.41 25.30
C ALA A 334 -6.47 -12.26 26.66
N LEU A 335 -5.19 -11.89 26.69
CA LEU A 335 -4.44 -11.63 27.93
C LEU A 335 -5.06 -10.50 28.76
N LEU A 336 -5.46 -9.40 28.11
CA LEU A 336 -6.11 -8.27 28.77
C LEU A 336 -7.48 -8.64 29.34
N ASN A 337 -8.29 -9.37 28.57
CA ASN A 337 -9.61 -9.81 29.01
C ASN A 337 -9.53 -10.74 30.23
N GLU A 338 -8.55 -11.65 30.28
CA GLU A 338 -8.30 -12.52 31.44
C GLU A 338 -7.95 -11.70 32.69
N ALA A 339 -7.22 -10.59 32.54
CA ALA A 339 -6.92 -9.65 33.62
C ALA A 339 -8.09 -8.72 34.00
N GLY A 340 -9.26 -8.89 33.38
CA GLY A 340 -10.44 -8.05 33.59
C GLY A 340 -10.35 -6.66 32.95
N ILE A 341 -9.48 -6.47 31.96
CA ILE A 341 -9.25 -5.18 31.30
C ILE A 341 -9.97 -5.15 29.95
N PRO A 342 -10.99 -4.30 29.78
CA PRO A 342 -11.70 -4.17 28.51
C PRO A 342 -10.77 -3.75 27.37
N SER A 343 -10.77 -4.52 26.29
CA SER A 343 -9.95 -4.24 25.11
C SER A 343 -10.64 -4.67 23.82
N TYR A 344 -10.22 -4.08 22.71
CA TYR A 344 -10.77 -4.33 21.39
C TYR A 344 -9.64 -4.47 20.37
N THR A 345 -9.72 -5.49 19.51
CA THR A 345 -8.91 -5.49 18.29
C THR A 345 -9.43 -4.43 17.33
N ALA A 346 -8.52 -3.85 16.55
CA ALA A 346 -8.85 -2.79 15.61
C ALA A 346 -8.17 -3.02 14.27
N LEU A 347 -8.94 -3.00 13.18
CA LEU A 347 -8.38 -2.98 11.83
C LEU A 347 -7.86 -1.58 11.52
N ILE A 348 -6.69 -1.48 10.91
CA ILE A 348 -6.02 -0.22 10.60
C ILE A 348 -5.27 -0.30 9.27
N LYS A 349 -5.18 0.84 8.58
CA LYS A 349 -4.35 0.98 7.38
C LYS A 349 -2.99 1.55 7.79
N ALA A 350 -2.05 0.65 7.99
CA ALA A 350 -0.70 0.94 8.42
C ALA A 350 0.23 1.27 7.25
N GLY A 351 1.27 2.04 7.55
CA GLY A 351 2.30 2.49 6.60
C GLY A 351 2.68 3.94 6.85
N SER A 352 3.97 4.28 6.69
CA SER A 352 4.50 5.62 6.99
C SER A 352 3.84 6.74 6.18
N ASN A 353 3.46 6.44 4.93
CA ASN A 353 2.76 7.35 4.01
C ASN A 353 1.40 6.76 3.56
N ALA A 354 0.78 5.93 4.38
CA ALA A 354 -0.50 5.35 4.05
C ALA A 354 -1.58 6.44 3.94
N ALA A 355 -2.26 6.50 2.79
CA ALA A 355 -3.42 7.36 2.60
C ALA A 355 -4.55 6.99 3.57
N ASP A 356 -5.33 7.97 3.99
CA ASP A 356 -6.53 7.75 4.82
C ASP A 356 -7.53 6.79 4.13
N ILE A 357 -8.39 6.17 4.94
CA ILE A 357 -9.50 5.37 4.44
C ILE A 357 -10.68 6.27 4.06
N MET A 358 -11.52 5.80 3.16
CA MET A 358 -12.79 6.44 2.84
C MET A 358 -13.82 6.13 3.94
N THR A 359 -13.98 7.04 4.90
CA THR A 359 -14.85 6.81 6.07
C THR A 359 -16.34 6.77 5.72
N ASP A 360 -16.75 7.35 4.60
CA ASP A 360 -18.13 7.33 4.10
C ASP A 360 -18.44 6.11 3.21
N PHE A 361 -17.45 5.25 2.97
CA PHE A 361 -17.58 4.07 2.12
C PHE A 361 -17.00 2.85 2.82
N SER A 362 -17.83 2.15 3.59
CA SER A 362 -17.43 0.89 4.23
C SER A 362 -17.04 -0.16 3.20
N SER A 363 -15.78 -0.60 3.27
CA SER A 363 -15.20 -1.67 2.47
C SER A 363 -13.94 -2.18 3.16
N ASN A 364 -13.36 -3.27 2.67
CA ASN A 364 -12.09 -3.73 3.19
C ASN A 364 -10.92 -2.85 2.69
N GLN A 365 -10.50 -1.89 3.53
CA GLN A 365 -9.44 -0.91 3.23
C GLN A 365 -8.23 -1.02 4.17
N PHE A 366 -8.21 -2.02 5.04
CA PHE A 366 -7.22 -2.18 6.10
C PHE A 366 -6.18 -3.22 5.72
N ASN A 367 -4.97 -3.09 6.25
CA ASN A 367 -3.85 -4.01 5.99
C ASN A 367 -3.16 -4.49 7.27
N HIS A 368 -3.61 -4.05 8.45
CA HIS A 368 -2.99 -4.38 9.73
C HIS A 368 -4.01 -4.44 10.88
N VAL A 369 -3.62 -5.03 12.01
CA VAL A 369 -4.45 -5.14 13.22
C VAL A 369 -3.65 -4.77 14.45
N ILE A 370 -4.27 -3.94 15.32
CA ILE A 370 -3.72 -3.48 16.60
C ILE A 370 -4.75 -3.67 17.73
N VAL A 371 -4.37 -3.32 18.97
CA VAL A 371 -5.29 -3.35 20.12
C VAL A 371 -5.53 -1.96 20.71
N CYS A 372 -6.80 -1.67 20.99
CA CYS A 372 -7.28 -0.51 21.72
C CYS A 372 -7.71 -0.90 23.13
N VAL A 373 -7.21 -0.19 24.13
CA VAL A 373 -7.61 -0.36 25.53
C VAL A 373 -8.21 0.96 26.02
N PRO A 374 -9.55 1.11 26.02
CA PRO A 374 -10.19 2.34 26.47
C PRO A 374 -9.86 2.64 27.93
N GLN A 375 -9.64 3.92 28.25
CA GLN A 375 -9.48 4.45 29.61
C GLN A 375 -10.53 5.56 29.84
N PRO A 376 -10.72 6.06 31.08
CA PRO A 376 -11.75 7.06 31.36
C PRO A 376 -11.65 8.38 30.58
N LYS A 377 -10.46 8.75 30.07
CA LYS A 377 -10.22 9.99 29.32
C LYS A 377 -9.82 9.78 27.85
N ASP A 378 -9.05 8.74 27.57
CA ASP A 378 -8.49 8.43 26.23
C ASP A 378 -8.22 6.92 26.16
N SER A 379 -7.61 6.41 25.09
CA SER A 379 -7.26 5.00 24.92
C SER A 379 -5.76 4.78 24.98
N ILE A 380 -5.35 3.61 25.48
CA ILE A 380 -3.99 3.10 25.28
C ILE A 380 -4.01 2.19 24.05
N TRP A 381 -3.20 2.52 23.05
CA TRP A 381 -3.04 1.71 21.84
C TRP A 381 -1.79 0.84 21.92
N LEU A 382 -1.89 -0.40 21.45
CA LEU A 382 -0.80 -1.38 21.51
C LEU A 382 -0.50 -1.93 20.10
N GLU A 383 0.73 -1.67 19.63
CA GLU A 383 1.27 -2.21 18.38
C GLU A 383 1.85 -3.61 18.63
N CYS A 384 1.00 -4.63 18.55
CA CYS A 384 1.32 -5.99 18.99
C CYS A 384 2.34 -6.71 18.09
N THR A 385 2.76 -6.11 16.97
CA THR A 385 3.81 -6.68 16.11
C THR A 385 5.18 -6.07 16.35
N SER A 386 5.31 -5.11 17.27
CA SER A 386 6.59 -4.52 17.65
C SER A 386 7.08 -5.06 18.98
N GLN A 387 8.33 -5.52 19.00
CA GLN A 387 8.98 -6.02 20.22
C GLN A 387 9.54 -4.93 21.12
N THR A 388 9.50 -3.68 20.65
CA THR A 388 10.23 -2.59 21.30
C THR A 388 9.45 -1.28 21.36
N SER A 389 8.31 -1.17 20.67
CA SER A 389 7.44 0.02 20.76
C SER A 389 6.90 0.14 22.17
N GLU A 390 6.88 1.37 22.68
CA GLU A 390 6.31 1.68 23.98
C GLU A 390 4.76 1.64 23.93
N PRO A 391 4.08 1.20 24.99
CA PRO A 391 2.62 1.17 25.02
C PRO A 391 2.05 2.60 24.92
N GLY A 392 1.07 2.79 24.04
CA GLY A 392 0.47 4.10 23.74
C GLY A 392 1.23 4.92 22.69
N TYR A 393 2.36 4.42 22.18
CA TYR A 393 3.11 5.06 21.10
C TYR A 393 2.98 4.28 19.79
N MET A 394 2.34 4.88 18.78
CA MET A 394 2.00 4.24 17.51
C MET A 394 2.94 4.63 16.35
N GLY A 395 3.82 5.61 16.58
CA GLY A 395 4.76 6.10 15.57
C GLY A 395 4.07 6.55 14.28
N SER A 396 4.83 6.57 13.18
CA SER A 396 4.28 6.90 11.84
C SER A 396 3.58 5.71 11.17
N PHE A 397 3.75 4.49 11.69
CA PHE A 397 3.20 3.29 11.07
C PHE A 397 1.70 3.17 11.27
N THR A 398 1.22 3.38 12.50
CA THR A 398 -0.19 3.23 12.91
C THR A 398 -0.76 4.44 13.65
N GLY A 399 0.04 5.48 13.91
CA GLY A 399 -0.42 6.75 14.49
C GLY A 399 -1.14 7.65 13.49
N ASN A 400 -2.05 8.48 13.98
CA ASN A 400 -2.89 9.39 13.19
C ASN A 400 -3.61 8.67 12.02
N ARG A 401 -4.37 7.62 12.34
CA ARG A 401 -5.16 6.84 11.38
C ARG A 401 -6.59 6.69 11.86
N GLN A 402 -7.50 6.44 10.92
CA GLN A 402 -8.79 5.85 11.23
C GLN A 402 -8.63 4.35 11.44
N ALA A 403 -9.15 3.84 12.55
CA ALA A 403 -9.15 2.43 12.94
C ALA A 403 -10.57 1.95 13.19
N LEU A 404 -10.89 0.74 12.75
CA LEU A 404 -12.19 0.11 12.98
C LEU A 404 -12.11 -0.80 14.20
N LEU A 405 -12.64 -0.35 15.34
CA LEU A 405 -12.76 -1.17 16.55
C LEU A 405 -13.77 -2.30 16.30
N ILE A 406 -13.39 -3.52 16.67
CA ILE A 406 -14.20 -4.71 16.45
C ILE A 406 -14.83 -5.15 17.77
N SER A 407 -16.16 -5.29 17.79
CA SER A 407 -16.92 -5.73 18.95
C SER A 407 -18.09 -6.63 18.56
N GLU A 408 -18.72 -7.26 19.55
CA GLU A 408 -19.96 -8.00 19.34
C GLU A 408 -21.09 -7.11 18.80
N LYS A 409 -21.10 -5.81 19.10
CA LYS A 409 -22.09 -4.86 18.57
C LYS A 409 -21.80 -4.41 17.14
N GLY A 410 -20.66 -4.80 16.59
CA GLY A 410 -20.17 -4.42 15.27
C GLY A 410 -18.94 -3.52 15.31
N GLY A 411 -18.66 -2.90 14.18
CA GLY A 411 -17.53 -2.00 13.97
C GLY A 411 -17.80 -0.53 14.29
N ILE A 412 -16.83 0.15 14.91
CA ILE A 412 -16.87 1.60 15.14
C ILE A 412 -15.55 2.22 14.67
N LEU A 413 -15.63 3.22 13.80
CA LEU A 413 -14.45 3.99 13.41
C LEU A 413 -14.05 4.96 14.53
N VAL A 414 -12.77 4.91 14.89
CA VAL A 414 -12.14 5.82 15.85
C VAL A 414 -10.78 6.26 15.31
N LYS A 415 -10.21 7.31 15.89
CA LYS A 415 -8.89 7.80 15.50
C LYS A 415 -7.81 7.33 16.48
N THR A 416 -6.68 6.85 15.96
CA THR A 416 -5.49 6.58 16.78
C THR A 416 -4.80 7.87 17.20
N SER A 417 -3.92 7.78 18.21
CA SER A 417 -3.15 8.91 18.71
C SER A 417 -2.42 9.64 17.57
N SER A 418 -2.50 10.97 17.57
CA SER A 418 -1.81 11.84 16.61
C SER A 418 -0.71 12.64 17.30
N TYR A 419 0.42 12.83 16.62
CA TYR A 419 1.55 13.62 17.11
C TYR A 419 1.60 14.94 16.34
N ILE A 420 1.41 16.06 17.04
CA ILE A 420 1.44 17.39 16.42
C ILE A 420 2.87 17.93 16.34
N SER A 421 3.06 19.08 15.71
CA SER A 421 4.40 19.68 15.53
C SER A 421 5.16 19.88 16.85
N SER A 422 4.46 20.18 17.96
CA SER A 422 5.08 20.33 19.28
C SER A 422 5.55 19.01 19.91
N ASP A 423 5.02 17.87 19.46
CA ASP A 423 5.48 16.55 19.90
C ASP A 423 6.73 16.10 19.11
N ASN A 424 6.82 16.53 17.85
CA ASN A 424 7.80 16.07 16.87
C ASN A 424 8.99 17.05 16.74
N LEU A 425 9.80 17.15 17.80
CA LEU A 425 10.87 18.14 17.88
C LEU A 425 12.24 17.54 17.59
N GLN A 426 13.06 18.31 16.88
CA GLN A 426 14.51 18.16 16.86
C GLN A 426 15.13 19.47 17.35
N LYS A 427 15.71 19.47 18.54
CA LYS A 427 16.46 20.62 19.09
C LYS A 427 17.93 20.28 19.12
N ARG A 428 18.80 21.16 18.62
CA ARG A 428 20.24 20.95 18.61
C ARG A 428 20.98 22.14 19.20
N LYS A 429 21.88 21.87 20.13
CA LYS A 429 22.83 22.83 20.69
C LYS A 429 24.24 22.36 20.36
N ILE A 430 24.99 23.19 19.67
CA ILE A 430 26.36 22.88 19.22
C ILE A 430 27.31 23.81 19.97
N LYS A 431 28.32 23.23 20.63
CA LYS A 431 29.50 23.97 21.10
C LYS A 431 30.66 23.57 20.21
N ALA A 432 31.18 24.51 19.42
CA ALA A 432 32.29 24.26 18.52
C ALA A 432 33.47 25.19 18.80
N VAL A 433 34.68 24.68 18.66
CA VAL A 433 35.94 25.44 18.72
C VAL A 433 36.69 25.17 17.42
N VAL A 434 37.14 26.25 16.77
CA VAL A 434 37.95 26.18 15.56
C VAL A 434 39.39 26.55 15.92
N SER A 435 40.35 25.72 15.54
CA SER A 435 41.78 25.97 15.69
C SER A 435 42.31 26.94 14.63
N GLU A 436 43.55 27.42 14.79
CA GLU A 436 44.22 28.26 13.79
C GLU A 436 44.43 27.53 12.45
N GLU A 437 44.57 26.20 12.49
CA GLU A 437 44.70 25.31 11.33
C GLU A 437 43.35 24.98 10.67
N GLY A 438 42.24 25.49 11.21
CA GLY A 438 40.89 25.29 10.69
C GLY A 438 40.22 23.98 11.11
N GLU A 439 40.87 23.15 11.94
CA GLU A 439 40.25 21.98 12.56
C GLU A 439 39.12 22.44 13.50
N LEU A 440 37.93 21.86 13.33
CA LEU A 440 36.74 22.13 14.13
C LEU A 440 36.47 20.96 15.07
N LYS A 441 36.49 21.23 16.38
CA LYS A 441 36.01 20.27 17.40
C LYS A 441 34.62 20.70 17.84
N ALA A 442 33.64 19.82 17.73
CA ALA A 442 32.26 20.12 18.12
C ALA A 442 31.69 19.08 19.08
N ASP A 443 31.03 19.59 20.12
CA ASP A 443 30.16 18.86 21.03
C ASP A 443 28.70 19.18 20.66
N ILE A 444 28.01 18.18 20.12
CA ILE A 444 26.67 18.29 19.54
C ILE A 444 25.67 17.62 20.48
N LEU A 445 24.84 18.41 21.15
CA LEU A 445 23.72 17.93 21.97
C LEU A 445 22.43 18.05 21.16
N SER A 446 21.81 16.91 20.86
CA SER A 446 20.53 16.83 20.15
C SER A 446 19.44 16.23 21.04
N TYR A 447 18.23 16.79 20.98
CA TYR A 447 17.02 16.24 21.58
C TYR A 447 16.02 15.94 20.47
N TYR A 448 15.60 14.68 20.38
CA TYR A 448 14.62 14.17 19.43
C TYR A 448 13.37 13.73 20.21
N SER A 449 12.17 14.13 19.79
CA SER A 449 10.92 13.66 20.41
C SER A 449 9.85 13.31 19.38
N GLY A 450 8.90 12.46 19.79
CA GLY A 450 7.84 11.97 18.91
C GLY A 450 8.43 11.30 17.68
N LEU A 451 7.83 11.49 16.52
CA LEU A 451 8.24 10.84 15.26
C LEU A 451 9.70 11.16 14.86
N GLN A 452 10.27 12.26 15.34
CA GLN A 452 11.67 12.63 15.04
C GLN A 452 12.70 11.70 15.69
N GLN A 453 12.33 10.97 16.74
CA GLN A 453 13.25 10.02 17.40
C GLN A 453 13.23 8.63 16.76
N ASP A 454 12.16 8.27 16.03
CA ASP A 454 11.87 6.89 15.63
C ASP A 454 13.01 6.25 14.82
N ARG A 455 13.57 6.97 13.85
CA ARG A 455 14.68 6.46 13.04
C ARG A 455 15.93 6.14 13.88
N LEU A 456 16.21 6.95 14.90
CA LEU A 456 17.37 6.73 15.77
C LEU A 456 17.09 5.57 16.74
N ASP A 457 15.90 5.53 17.33
CA ASP A 457 15.45 4.47 18.22
C ASP A 457 15.46 3.10 17.54
N ASP A 458 14.93 3.01 16.32
CA ASP A 458 14.94 1.79 15.51
C ASP A 458 16.35 1.29 15.27
N LYS A 459 17.29 2.19 14.92
CA LYS A 459 18.69 1.83 14.74
C LYS A 459 19.34 1.38 16.04
N MET A 460 19.07 2.05 17.16
CA MET A 460 19.59 1.65 18.47
C MET A 460 19.11 0.26 18.90
N LYS A 461 17.87 -0.12 18.53
CA LYS A 461 17.24 -1.36 18.95
C LYS A 461 17.52 -2.55 18.03
N GLN A 462 17.69 -2.30 16.72
CA GLN A 462 17.78 -3.36 15.71
C GLN A 462 19.20 -3.62 15.22
N ALA A 463 20.07 -2.61 15.24
CA ALA A 463 21.43 -2.77 14.73
C ALA A 463 22.33 -3.48 15.75
N SER A 464 23.27 -4.29 15.27
CA SER A 464 24.39 -4.73 16.11
C SER A 464 25.26 -3.53 16.51
N ALA A 465 26.04 -3.67 17.59
CA ALA A 465 26.89 -2.58 18.06
C ALA A 465 27.86 -2.02 16.98
N PRO A 466 28.50 -2.84 16.11
CA PRO A 466 29.31 -2.34 15.01
C PRO A 466 28.51 -1.58 13.95
N GLU A 467 27.34 -2.10 13.56
CA GLU A 467 26.46 -1.44 12.58
C GLU A 467 25.94 -0.10 13.09
N PHE A 468 25.58 -0.03 14.37
CA PHE A 468 25.16 1.21 15.01
C PHE A 468 26.31 2.23 15.07
N THR A 469 27.52 1.78 15.39
CA THR A 469 28.72 2.64 15.38
C THR A 469 28.98 3.21 13.98
N GLU A 470 28.87 2.39 12.94
CA GLU A 470 29.05 2.86 11.56
C GLU A 470 27.93 3.82 11.12
N TYR A 471 26.70 3.55 11.53
CA TYR A 471 25.58 4.48 11.33
C TYR A 471 25.88 5.85 11.95
N MET A 472 26.39 5.88 13.18
CA MET A 472 26.76 7.12 13.87
C MET A 472 27.92 7.85 13.15
N ARG A 473 28.93 7.12 12.66
CA ARG A 473 30.05 7.68 11.90
C ARG A 473 29.67 8.33 10.57
N ARG A 474 28.53 7.95 9.99
CA ARG A 474 28.00 8.51 8.72
C ARG A 474 26.81 9.44 8.92
N LYS A 475 26.48 9.78 10.17
CA LYS A 475 25.24 10.51 10.50
C LYS A 475 25.19 11.92 9.91
N PHE A 476 26.31 12.62 9.90
CA PHE A 476 26.40 13.99 9.40
C PHE A 476 26.81 14.01 7.93
N ASN A 477 26.17 14.88 7.16
CA ASN A 477 26.52 15.14 5.76
C ASN A 477 27.67 16.16 5.68
N LEU A 478 28.84 15.78 6.20
CA LEU A 478 30.08 16.58 6.19
C LEU A 478 31.15 15.83 5.41
N SER A 479 32.00 16.56 4.67
CA SER A 479 33.00 16.00 3.75
C SER A 479 34.14 15.24 4.44
N SER A 480 34.61 15.71 5.59
CA SER A 480 35.71 15.09 6.34
C SER A 480 35.55 15.30 7.84
N TYR A 481 35.00 14.30 8.53
CA TYR A 481 34.89 14.31 9.99
C TYR A 481 35.07 12.91 10.57
N GLU A 482 35.45 12.87 11.83
CA GLU A 482 35.46 11.69 12.67
C GLU A 482 34.53 11.88 13.86
N VAL A 483 33.77 10.84 14.20
CA VAL A 483 33.04 10.76 15.46
C VAL A 483 33.96 10.18 16.53
N ILE A 484 34.32 11.01 17.50
CA ILE A 484 35.21 10.65 18.60
C ILE A 484 34.47 9.86 19.67
N ASP A 485 33.25 10.29 19.98
CA ASP A 485 32.44 9.72 21.05
C ASP A 485 30.96 10.03 20.80
N PHE A 486 30.08 9.17 21.28
CA PHE A 486 28.65 9.41 21.27
C PHE A 486 27.95 8.71 22.43
N PHE A 487 26.87 9.34 22.92
CA PHE A 487 26.05 8.84 24.00
C PHE A 487 24.57 9.10 23.72
N HIS A 488 23.72 8.16 24.13
CA HIS A 488 22.26 8.25 23.98
C HIS A 488 21.56 7.93 25.29
N LYS A 489 20.53 8.72 25.61
CA LYS A 489 19.61 8.45 26.73
C LYS A 489 18.17 8.48 26.22
N THR A 490 17.48 7.36 26.39
CA THR A 490 16.07 7.20 26.00
C THR A 490 15.15 7.55 27.18
N ASN A 491 14.10 8.34 26.91
CA ASN A 491 13.08 8.70 27.87
C ASN A 491 11.75 8.08 27.45
N LYS A 492 11.24 7.14 28.27
CA LYS A 492 10.02 6.39 28.00
C LYS A 492 8.80 7.11 28.58
N HIS A 493 8.32 8.13 27.87
CA HIS A 493 7.07 8.83 28.17
C HIS A 493 6.00 8.49 27.13
N ALA A 494 4.78 9.02 27.29
CA ALA A 494 3.69 8.83 26.32
C ALA A 494 4.08 9.30 24.91
N VAL A 495 4.87 10.39 24.85
CA VAL A 495 5.64 10.78 23.67
C VAL A 495 7.12 10.50 23.98
N PRO A 496 7.75 9.49 23.38
CA PRO A 496 9.13 9.13 23.66
C PRO A 496 10.11 10.20 23.17
N SER A 497 11.29 10.24 23.79
CA SER A 497 12.37 11.12 23.35
C SER A 497 13.75 10.50 23.55
N ILE A 498 14.71 10.99 22.77
CA ILE A 498 16.13 10.63 22.85
C ILE A 498 16.96 11.90 23.03
N GLU A 499 17.74 11.93 24.08
CA GLU A 499 18.87 12.85 24.24
C GLU A 499 20.11 12.19 23.65
N GLU A 500 20.75 12.86 22.70
CA GLU A 500 21.97 12.41 22.03
C GLU A 500 23.09 13.43 22.24
N ASN A 501 24.27 12.94 22.61
CA ASN A 501 25.52 13.67 22.54
C ASN A 501 26.43 13.04 21.48
N VAL A 502 26.99 13.84 20.59
CA VAL A 502 28.02 13.38 19.63
C VAL A 502 29.17 14.37 19.63
N LYS A 503 30.38 13.87 19.81
CA LYS A 503 31.62 14.64 19.68
C LYS A 503 32.27 14.33 18.35
N ILE A 504 32.56 15.36 17.58
CA ILE A 504 33.22 15.24 16.29
C ILE A 504 34.47 16.09 16.21
N ILE A 505 35.42 15.63 15.39
CA ILE A 505 36.48 16.44 14.83
C ILE A 505 36.23 16.53 13.33
N PHE A 506 36.23 17.74 12.80
CA PHE A 506 36.14 18.00 11.38
C PHE A 506 37.45 18.65 10.94
N TRP A 507 38.02 18.14 9.86
CA TRP A 507 39.17 18.77 9.22
C TRP A 507 38.69 19.53 8.01
N PRO A 508 39.19 20.75 7.79
CA PRO A 508 38.98 21.39 6.51
C PRO A 508 39.57 20.44 5.48
N SER A 509 38.74 19.93 4.58
CA SER A 509 39.23 19.23 3.40
C SER A 509 40.20 20.18 2.74
N ILE A 510 41.50 19.86 2.80
CA ILE A 510 42.49 20.53 1.96
C ILE A 510 41.90 20.38 0.58
N PHE A 511 41.50 21.50 -0.04
CA PHE A 511 41.28 21.53 -1.46
C PHE A 511 42.60 21.04 -2.05
N THR A 512 42.66 19.77 -2.44
CA THR A 512 43.65 19.34 -3.43
C THR A 512 43.43 20.29 -4.59
N ALA A 513 44.45 21.11 -4.84
CA ALA A 513 44.47 22.09 -5.90
C ALA A 513 44.45 21.38 -7.26
N ASP A 514 43.29 20.85 -7.63
CA ASP A 514 42.96 20.37 -8.96
C ASP A 514 41.60 20.96 -9.35
N LEU A 515 41.55 22.29 -9.35
CA LEU A 515 40.54 23.05 -10.09
C LEU A 515 41.11 24.43 -10.45
N TYR A 516 42.20 24.43 -11.21
CA TYR A 516 42.38 25.46 -12.24
C TYR A 516 41.41 25.15 -13.38
N SER A 517 40.12 25.43 -13.19
CA SER A 517 39.25 25.81 -14.29
C SER A 517 38.79 27.24 -14.02
N ALA A 518 39.14 28.10 -14.96
CA ALA A 518 38.98 29.53 -14.87
C ALA A 518 37.52 29.92 -14.63
N VAL A 519 37.26 30.61 -13.53
CA VAL A 519 36.16 31.56 -13.43
C VAL A 519 36.78 32.90 -13.04
N PRO A 520 36.85 33.89 -13.96
CA PRO A 520 37.42 35.18 -13.64
C PRO A 520 36.50 35.91 -12.66
N LEU A 521 37.09 36.31 -11.53
CA LEU A 521 36.56 37.33 -10.62
C LEU A 521 36.14 38.59 -11.43
N ARG A 522 34.83 38.76 -11.60
CA ARG A 522 34.23 40.07 -11.92
C ARG A 522 33.29 40.48 -10.79
N LYS A 523 33.78 41.42 -9.99
CA LYS A 523 33.07 42.52 -9.33
C LYS A 523 31.73 42.17 -8.65
N LEU A 524 31.77 41.92 -7.34
CA LEU A 524 30.70 42.33 -6.45
C LEU A 524 31.06 43.72 -5.90
N ALA A 525 30.51 44.74 -6.55
CA ALA A 525 30.36 46.08 -6.00
C ALA A 525 28.89 46.45 -6.10
N GLY A 526 28.23 46.61 -4.94
CA GLY A 526 27.05 47.45 -4.76
C GLY A 526 25.69 46.88 -5.19
N ALA A 527 24.95 46.34 -4.23
CA ALA A 527 23.51 46.52 -3.99
C ALA A 527 23.14 45.51 -2.90
N GLY A 528 22.77 45.92 -1.70
CA GLY A 528 21.56 46.69 -1.47
C GLY A 528 20.52 45.71 -0.96
N ILE A 529 20.44 45.62 0.36
CA ILE A 529 19.40 44.95 1.14
C ILE A 529 18.04 45.44 0.65
N ASP A 530 17.11 44.52 0.36
CA ASP A 530 15.72 44.79 0.69
C ASP A 530 14.93 43.53 1.04
N SER A 531 14.12 43.69 2.07
CA SER A 531 13.34 42.71 2.83
C SER A 531 11.90 42.57 2.33
N ALA A 532 11.23 41.50 2.78
CA ALA A 532 9.78 41.20 2.69
C ALA A 532 9.36 40.59 1.33
N LEU A 533 8.61 39.49 1.25
CA LEU A 533 7.46 38.98 2.00
C LEU A 533 7.36 37.45 1.96
#